data_AF-A0A2E7ZT69-F1
#
_entry.id   AF-A0A2E7ZT69-F1
#
_cell.length_a   1.000
_cell.length_b   1.000
_cell.length_c   1.000
_cell.angle_alpha   90.00
_cell.angle_beta   90.00
_cell.angle_gamma   90.00
#
_symmetry.space_group_name_H-M   'P 1'
#
loop_
_entity.id
_entity.type
_entity.pdbx_description
1 polymer ?
#
loop_
_entity_poly.entity_id
_entity_poly.type
_entity_poly.pdbx_seq_one_letter_code
_entity_poly.pdbx_strand_id
1 'polypeptide(L)'
;MHPWPSNFHRRGEGVDVRVQVPPSGGPSTLDGATIDLVSSLGRRGFSLMPMITALIPAQIDDSGLNAPLDDLSSSLEPTNPTLLIDASSGQLVAHSAEIDPRPENPLKRALVIHPAQPLKRGRRYVVAIHSLKTVSGDAVQPSETFAALRQGLAPTGSDFGTEQAAYYRAHVLPVLDQLGVSRDSLILAWDFTTGANLG
;
A
#
# COMPACT_ATOMS: atom_id res chain seq x y z
N MET A 1 4.16 0.00 -11.69
CA MET A 1 3.25 -0.93 -10.99
C MET A 1 2.51 -0.12 -9.94
N HIS A 2 1.18 -0.25 -9.83
CA HIS A 2 0.43 0.40 -8.75
C HIS A 2 0.69 -0.32 -7.41
N PRO A 3 0.66 0.38 -6.27
CA PRO A 3 0.87 -0.25 -4.98
C PRO A 3 -0.21 -1.30 -4.68
N TRP A 4 0.17 -2.35 -3.97
CA TRP A 4 -0.70 -3.44 -3.56
C TRP A 4 -0.52 -3.73 -2.07
N PRO A 5 -1.55 -4.19 -1.35
CA PRO A 5 -2.96 -4.07 -1.68
C PRO A 5 -3.40 -2.59 -1.71
N SER A 6 -4.44 -2.26 -2.48
CA SER A 6 -4.94 -0.89 -2.55
C SER A 6 -6.45 -0.82 -2.74
N ASN A 7 -7.11 0.06 -1.98
CA ASN A 7 -8.50 0.42 -2.15
C ASN A 7 -8.76 1.17 -3.47
N PHE A 8 -7.73 1.67 -4.17
CA PHE A 8 -7.92 2.23 -5.51
C PHE A 8 -8.49 1.21 -6.51
N HIS A 9 -8.20 -0.08 -6.32
CA HIS A 9 -8.76 -1.16 -7.12
C HIS A 9 -10.16 -1.60 -6.66
N ARG A 10 -10.71 -0.96 -5.63
CA ARG A 10 -12.04 -1.24 -5.06
C ARG A 10 -13.04 -0.19 -5.54
N ARG A 11 -14.16 -0.62 -6.12
CA ARG A 11 -15.36 0.20 -6.33
C ARG A 11 -16.48 -0.32 -5.42
N GLY A 12 -17.17 0.58 -4.71
CA GLY A 12 -18.27 0.29 -3.77
C GLY A 12 -18.00 0.78 -2.34
N GLU A 13 -19.06 0.99 -1.54
CA GLU A 13 -18.98 1.46 -0.15
C GLU A 13 -19.13 0.31 0.87
N GLY A 14 -18.51 0.46 2.05
CA GLY A 14 -18.71 -0.41 3.21
C GLY A 14 -18.09 -1.82 3.09
N VAL A 15 -18.76 -2.81 3.68
CA VAL A 15 -18.32 -4.23 3.72
C VAL A 15 -18.46 -4.94 2.37
N ASP A 16 -19.01 -4.28 1.35
CA ASP A 16 -19.46 -4.94 0.12
C ASP A 16 -18.47 -4.87 -1.04
N VAL A 17 -17.20 -5.15 -0.76
CA VAL A 17 -16.16 -4.99 -1.78
C VAL A 17 -15.55 -6.30 -2.24
N ARG A 18 -15.56 -6.46 -3.57
CA ARG A 18 -14.97 -7.57 -4.31
C ARG A 18 -13.63 -7.15 -4.91
N VAL A 19 -12.61 -8.01 -4.79
CA VAL A 19 -11.42 -7.97 -5.64
C VAL A 19 -11.81 -8.62 -6.97
N GLN A 20 -11.79 -7.89 -8.08
CA GLN A 20 -12.02 -8.49 -9.40
C GLN A 20 -10.69 -8.91 -10.03
N VAL A 21 -10.58 -10.20 -10.40
CA VAL A 21 -9.53 -10.73 -11.28
C VAL A 21 -10.20 -11.11 -12.59
N PRO A 22 -9.63 -10.77 -13.77
CA PRO A 22 -10.26 -11.11 -15.05
C PRO A 22 -10.40 -12.64 -15.23
N PRO A 23 -11.49 -13.14 -15.85
CA PRO A 23 -11.86 -14.57 -15.87
C PRO A 23 -10.85 -15.52 -16.54
N SER A 24 -9.88 -15.01 -17.29
CA SER A 24 -9.03 -15.79 -18.19
C SER A 24 -7.85 -16.52 -17.51
N GLY A 25 -7.88 -16.74 -16.19
CA GLY A 25 -6.77 -17.33 -15.44
C GLY A 25 -7.13 -18.28 -14.31
N GLY A 26 -8.41 -18.69 -14.18
CA GLY A 26 -8.84 -19.62 -13.13
C GLY A 26 -8.47 -21.09 -13.44
N PRO A 27 -8.18 -21.93 -12.43
CA PRO A 27 -8.03 -23.36 -12.62
C PRO A 27 -9.35 -24.00 -13.07
N SER A 28 -9.25 -25.05 -13.86
CA SER A 28 -10.39 -25.87 -14.30
C SER A 28 -10.34 -27.26 -13.67
N THR A 29 -11.48 -27.92 -13.53
CA THR A 29 -11.55 -29.35 -13.20
C THR A 29 -11.01 -30.20 -14.36
N LEU A 30 -10.76 -31.49 -14.10
CA LEU A 30 -10.36 -32.46 -15.14
C LEU A 30 -11.40 -32.56 -16.28
N ASP A 31 -12.67 -32.25 -16.00
CA ASP A 31 -13.77 -32.24 -16.97
C ASP A 31 -13.96 -30.88 -17.65
N GLY A 32 -13.01 -29.95 -17.49
CA GLY A 32 -13.01 -28.65 -18.16
C GLY A 32 -13.96 -27.61 -17.58
N ALA A 33 -14.62 -27.89 -16.44
CA ALA A 33 -15.43 -26.89 -15.76
C ALA A 33 -14.52 -25.82 -15.15
N THR A 34 -14.78 -24.55 -15.47
CA THR A 34 -14.07 -23.43 -14.86
C THR A 34 -14.44 -23.36 -13.38
N ILE A 35 -13.45 -23.44 -12.49
CA ILE A 35 -13.68 -23.24 -11.06
C ILE A 35 -13.73 -21.74 -10.83
N ASP A 36 -14.90 -21.23 -10.46
CA ASP A 36 -15.03 -19.86 -9.99
C ASP A 36 -14.47 -19.74 -8.56
N LEU A 37 -13.16 -19.57 -8.47
CA LEU A 37 -12.45 -19.32 -7.23
C LEU A 37 -12.90 -18.00 -6.57
N VAL A 38 -13.36 -17.02 -7.35
CA VAL A 38 -13.61 -15.66 -6.87
C VAL A 38 -14.93 -15.57 -6.12
N SER A 39 -16.00 -16.21 -6.63
CA SER A 39 -17.29 -16.26 -5.94
C SER A 39 -17.30 -17.23 -4.75
N SER A 40 -16.57 -18.35 -4.85
CA SER A 40 -16.49 -19.36 -3.79
C SER A 40 -15.68 -18.93 -2.56
N LEU A 41 -14.78 -17.95 -2.69
CA LEU A 41 -13.93 -17.51 -1.59
C LEU A 41 -14.62 -16.54 -0.62
N GLY A 42 -15.73 -15.89 -0.97
CA GLY A 42 -16.47 -14.97 -0.07
C GLY A 42 -15.64 -13.82 0.56
N ARG A 43 -14.37 -13.64 0.16
CA ARG A 43 -13.40 -12.77 0.83
C ARG A 43 -13.67 -11.31 0.50
N ARG A 44 -14.37 -10.65 1.41
CA ARG A 44 -14.62 -9.20 1.42
C ARG A 44 -13.43 -8.47 2.03
N GLY A 45 -12.36 -8.24 1.26
CA GLY A 45 -11.16 -7.49 1.68
C GLY A 45 -9.83 -8.26 1.57
N PHE A 46 -8.72 -7.60 1.88
CA PHE A 46 -7.37 -8.15 1.75
C PHE A 46 -6.98 -9.08 2.90
N SER A 47 -5.89 -9.83 2.72
CA SER A 47 -5.28 -10.68 3.76
C SER A 47 -5.05 -9.90 5.07
N LEU A 48 -5.09 -10.61 6.22
CA LEU A 48 -4.61 -10.05 7.50
C LEU A 48 -3.08 -10.02 7.57
N MET A 49 -2.40 -10.78 6.72
CA MET A 49 -0.96 -10.73 6.49
C MET A 49 -0.73 -10.47 5.00
N PRO A 50 -1.00 -9.25 4.50
CA PRO A 50 -0.71 -8.92 3.12
C PRO A 50 0.80 -8.80 2.91
N MET A 51 1.27 -9.24 1.76
CA MET A 51 2.55 -8.76 1.21
C MET A 51 2.27 -7.42 0.56
N ILE A 52 2.64 -6.34 1.25
CA ILE A 52 2.41 -4.98 0.79
C ILE A 52 3.57 -4.63 -0.14
N THR A 53 3.28 -4.17 -1.36
CA THR A 53 4.31 -3.88 -2.36
C THR A 53 4.08 -2.54 -3.03
N ALA A 54 5.17 -1.85 -3.32
CA ALA A 54 5.19 -0.65 -4.14
C ALA A 54 6.40 -0.69 -5.09
N LEU A 55 6.22 -0.16 -6.29
CA LEU A 55 7.33 0.08 -7.19
C LEU A 55 7.70 1.56 -7.14
N ILE A 56 8.94 1.83 -6.73
CA ILE A 56 9.55 3.15 -6.81
C ILE A 56 10.64 3.04 -7.88
N PRO A 57 10.52 3.76 -9.02
CA PRO A 57 11.46 3.64 -10.13
C PRO A 57 12.77 4.39 -9.84
N ALA A 58 13.44 4.03 -8.74
CA ALA A 58 14.70 4.58 -8.29
C ALA A 58 15.53 3.48 -7.61
N GLN A 59 16.84 3.63 -7.63
CA GLN A 59 17.73 2.73 -6.89
C GLN A 59 17.83 3.21 -5.44
N ILE A 60 17.02 2.63 -4.58
CA ILE A 60 16.87 2.99 -3.17
C ILE A 60 18.09 2.55 -2.36
N ASP A 61 18.54 3.42 -1.45
CA ASP A 61 19.41 3.05 -0.34
C ASP A 61 18.54 2.41 0.75
N ASP A 62 18.71 1.10 0.95
CA ASP A 62 17.91 0.30 1.87
C ASP A 62 18.45 0.28 3.30
N SER A 63 19.58 0.94 3.57
CA SER A 63 20.20 0.96 4.90
C SER A 63 19.34 1.61 5.99
N GLY A 64 18.37 2.45 5.60
CA GLY A 64 17.40 3.06 6.49
C GLY A 64 16.09 2.27 6.67
N LEU A 65 15.93 1.16 5.95
CA LEU A 65 14.80 0.26 6.12
C LEU A 65 15.08 -0.70 7.29
N ASN A 66 14.04 -1.07 8.01
CA ASN A 66 14.08 -2.12 9.02
C ASN A 66 13.80 -3.48 8.34
N ALA A 67 14.89 -4.18 7.99
CA ALA A 67 14.83 -5.42 7.23
C ALA A 67 14.16 -6.55 8.03
N PRO A 68 13.74 -7.64 7.37
CA PRO A 68 13.26 -8.82 8.07
C PRO A 68 14.31 -9.30 9.09
N LEU A 69 13.86 -9.60 10.32
CA LEU A 69 14.67 -10.04 11.47
C LEU A 69 15.41 -8.93 12.25
N ASP A 70 15.33 -7.67 11.82
CA ASP A 70 15.83 -6.53 12.58
C ASP A 70 14.93 -6.18 13.78
N ASP A 71 15.37 -5.23 14.61
CA ASP A 71 14.50 -4.60 15.61
C ASP A 71 13.41 -3.76 14.92
N LEU A 72 12.19 -4.31 14.93
CA LEU A 72 11.02 -3.68 14.34
C LEU A 72 10.46 -2.54 15.21
N SER A 73 11.01 -2.26 16.40
CA SER A 73 10.58 -1.14 17.24
C SER A 73 10.71 0.20 16.50
N SER A 74 11.74 0.34 15.66
CA SER A 74 11.98 1.50 14.79
C SER A 74 10.82 1.77 13.83
N SER A 75 10.03 0.77 13.45
CA SER A 75 8.85 0.92 12.58
C SER A 75 7.64 1.56 13.28
N LEU A 76 7.72 1.74 14.60
CA LEU A 76 6.74 2.44 15.41
C LEU A 76 7.09 3.92 15.63
N GLU A 77 8.16 4.41 14.99
CA GLU A 77 8.53 5.83 14.98
C GLU A 77 8.02 6.52 13.70
N PRO A 78 7.37 7.70 13.78
CA PRO A 78 6.93 8.44 12.59
C PRO A 78 8.05 8.82 11.61
N THR A 79 9.30 8.81 12.08
CA THR A 79 10.49 9.08 11.27
C THR A 79 10.94 7.88 10.42
N ASN A 80 10.40 6.67 10.65
CA ASN A 80 10.70 5.51 9.81
C ASN A 80 10.24 5.79 8.37
N PRO A 81 11.07 5.51 7.34
CA PRO A 81 10.73 5.83 5.96
C PRO A 81 9.51 5.07 5.41
N THR A 82 9.12 3.98 6.05
CA THR A 82 7.90 3.22 5.75
C THR A 82 6.98 3.22 6.96
N LEU A 83 5.71 3.57 6.77
CA LEU A 83 4.70 3.57 7.83
C LEU A 83 3.53 2.69 7.43
N LEU A 84 3.05 1.89 8.39
CA LEU A 84 1.80 1.16 8.31
C LEU A 84 0.91 1.58 9.48
N ILE A 85 -0.27 2.13 9.20
CA ILE A 85 -1.05 2.89 10.19
C ILE A 85 -2.47 2.33 10.25
N ASP A 86 -2.97 1.98 11.43
CA ASP A 86 -4.40 1.70 11.65
C ASP A 86 -5.18 3.01 11.53
N ALA A 87 -5.93 3.18 10.44
CA ALA A 87 -6.55 4.45 10.09
C ALA A 87 -7.67 4.88 11.05
N SER A 88 -8.13 3.99 11.94
CA SER A 88 -9.14 4.30 12.95
C SER A 88 -8.52 4.76 14.27
N SER A 89 -7.38 4.20 14.67
CA SER A 89 -6.70 4.59 15.91
C SER A 89 -5.54 5.57 15.72
N GLY A 90 -5.06 5.74 14.49
CA GLY A 90 -3.85 6.52 14.19
C GLY A 90 -2.56 5.83 14.66
N GLN A 91 -2.64 4.59 15.16
CA GLN A 91 -1.48 3.89 15.70
C GLN A 91 -0.65 3.25 14.59
N LEU A 92 0.66 3.37 14.73
CA LEU A 92 1.62 2.63 13.91
C LEU A 92 1.56 1.13 14.19
N VAL A 93 1.73 0.35 13.15
CA VAL A 93 1.77 -1.11 13.17
C VAL A 93 3.20 -1.54 12.88
N ALA A 94 3.75 -2.34 13.79
CA ALA A 94 5.07 -2.90 13.60
C ALA A 94 5.13 -3.72 12.31
N HIS A 95 6.16 -3.49 11.50
CA HIS A 95 6.36 -4.15 10.22
C HIS A 95 7.85 -4.27 9.92
N SER A 96 8.24 -5.08 8.93
CA SER A 96 9.54 -5.00 8.25
C SER A 96 9.37 -4.42 6.85
N ALA A 97 10.45 -3.90 6.28
CA ALA A 97 10.51 -3.40 4.91
C ALA A 97 11.81 -3.82 4.22
N GLU A 98 11.75 -4.24 2.97
CA GLU A 98 12.92 -4.63 2.17
C GLU A 98 12.75 -4.32 0.68
N ILE A 99 13.86 -4.24 -0.04
CA ILE A 99 13.85 -4.17 -1.51
C ILE A 99 13.98 -5.59 -2.07
N ASP A 100 13.05 -6.01 -2.96
CA ASP A 100 13.13 -7.30 -3.64
C ASP A 100 14.42 -7.37 -4.48
N PRO A 101 15.38 -8.25 -4.14
CA PRO A 101 16.66 -8.31 -4.82
C PRO A 101 16.60 -9.05 -6.17
N ARG A 102 15.50 -9.74 -6.49
CA ARG A 102 15.41 -10.65 -7.64
C ARG A 102 15.48 -9.94 -9.00
N PRO A 103 14.83 -8.78 -9.23
CA PRO A 103 14.93 -8.10 -10.51
C PRO A 103 16.35 -7.57 -10.77
N GLU A 104 16.92 -7.95 -11.91
CA GLU A 104 18.24 -7.47 -12.35
C GLU A 104 18.27 -5.95 -12.50
N ASN A 105 17.21 -5.37 -13.09
CA ASN A 105 17.07 -3.93 -13.23
C ASN A 105 16.65 -3.31 -11.89
N PRO A 106 17.48 -2.45 -11.27
CA PRO A 106 17.17 -1.82 -9.98
C PRO A 106 15.89 -0.99 -9.99
N LEU A 107 15.53 -0.37 -11.12
CA LEU A 107 14.31 0.44 -11.28
C LEU A 107 13.02 -0.40 -11.30
N LYS A 108 13.16 -1.73 -11.34
CA LYS A 108 12.05 -2.71 -11.30
C LYS A 108 11.96 -3.45 -9.97
N ARG A 109 12.81 -3.14 -8.99
CA ARG A 109 12.77 -3.76 -7.67
C ARG A 109 11.63 -3.18 -6.85
N ALA A 110 10.79 -4.05 -6.30
CA ALA A 110 9.70 -3.64 -5.44
C ALA A 110 10.21 -3.36 -4.03
N LEU A 111 9.70 -2.32 -3.39
CA LEU A 111 9.70 -2.22 -1.94
C LEU A 111 8.60 -3.14 -1.42
N VAL A 112 8.94 -4.01 -0.49
CA VAL A 112 8.04 -4.98 0.14
C VAL A 112 7.95 -4.67 1.63
N ILE A 113 6.73 -4.54 2.14
CA ILE A 113 6.41 -4.30 3.55
C ILE A 113 5.63 -5.49 4.09
N HIS A 114 6.07 -6.00 5.24
CA HIS A 114 5.45 -7.14 5.92
C HIS A 114 5.02 -6.76 7.34
N PRO A 115 3.71 -6.79 7.68
CA PRO A 115 3.28 -6.61 9.06
C PRO A 115 3.93 -7.65 9.98
N ALA A 116 4.36 -7.24 11.16
CA ALA A 116 4.98 -8.12 12.15
C ALA A 116 3.96 -9.07 12.82
N GLN A 117 2.67 -8.74 12.70
CA GLN A 117 1.56 -9.51 13.26
C GLN A 117 0.33 -9.41 12.35
N PRO A 118 -0.62 -10.37 12.46
CA PRO A 118 -1.88 -10.28 11.74
C PRO A 118 -2.61 -8.97 12.02
N LEU A 119 -2.97 -8.27 10.94
CA LEU A 119 -3.79 -7.07 10.98
C LEU A 119 -5.20 -7.40 11.48
N LYS A 120 -5.88 -6.39 12.02
CA LYS A 120 -7.27 -6.52 12.49
C LYS A 120 -8.19 -6.73 11.30
N ARG A 121 -9.25 -7.50 11.50
CA ARG A 121 -10.31 -7.74 10.50
C ARG A 121 -11.13 -6.50 10.21
N GLY A 122 -11.61 -6.39 8.97
CA GLY A 122 -12.49 -5.31 8.52
C GLY A 122 -11.90 -3.92 8.75
N ARG A 123 -10.57 -3.81 8.85
CA ARG A 123 -9.88 -2.60 9.30
C ARG A 123 -9.16 -1.96 8.13
N ARG A 124 -9.24 -0.63 8.09
CA ARG A 124 -8.56 0.20 7.09
C ARG A 124 -7.17 0.57 7.59
N TYR A 125 -6.19 0.42 6.72
CA TYR A 125 -4.80 0.74 6.98
C TYR A 125 -4.29 1.71 5.93
N VAL A 126 -3.54 2.73 6.37
CA VAL A 126 -2.79 3.63 5.49
C VAL A 126 -1.35 3.18 5.44
N VAL A 127 -0.78 3.11 4.24
CA VAL A 127 0.65 2.92 4.00
C VAL A 127 1.23 4.25 3.55
N ALA A 128 2.38 4.62 4.08
CA ALA A 128 3.13 5.80 3.64
C ALA A 128 4.60 5.45 3.42
N ILE A 129 5.16 5.99 2.36
CA ILE A 129 6.58 5.93 2.05
C ILE A 129 7.06 7.37 1.92
N HIS A 130 8.08 7.73 2.70
CA HIS A 130 8.57 9.11 2.77
C HIS A 130 10.05 9.14 3.07
N SER A 131 10.69 10.26 2.75
CA SER A 131 12.08 10.55 3.15
C SER A 131 13.13 9.50 2.72
N LEU A 132 12.82 8.63 1.76
CA LEU A 132 13.80 7.69 1.19
C LEU A 132 14.85 8.42 0.37
N LYS A 133 16.06 7.85 0.37
CA LYS A 133 17.17 8.30 -0.45
C LYS A 133 17.53 7.25 -1.51
N THR A 134 18.12 7.72 -2.59
CA THR A 134 18.78 6.86 -3.56
C THR A 134 20.16 6.45 -3.05
N VAL A 135 20.76 5.44 -3.67
CA VAL A 135 22.17 5.05 -3.42
C VAL A 135 23.18 6.17 -3.70
N SER A 136 22.79 7.21 -4.46
CA SER A 136 23.59 8.40 -4.72
C SER A 136 23.45 9.46 -3.63
N GLY A 137 22.56 9.26 -2.65
CA GLY A 137 22.28 10.17 -1.54
C GLY A 137 21.16 11.19 -1.82
N ASP A 138 20.60 11.20 -3.04
CA ASP A 138 19.54 12.12 -3.43
C ASP A 138 18.19 11.73 -2.82
N ALA A 139 17.34 12.72 -2.54
CA ALA A 139 15.98 12.46 -2.12
C ALA A 139 15.15 11.83 -3.26
N VAL A 140 14.48 10.72 -2.98
CA VAL A 140 13.58 10.08 -3.92
C VAL A 140 12.36 10.98 -4.15
N GLN A 141 12.04 11.23 -5.42
CA GLN A 141 10.92 12.09 -5.79
C GLN A 141 9.63 11.28 -6.02
N PRO A 142 8.46 11.84 -5.66
CA PRO A 142 7.18 11.24 -6.04
C PRO A 142 6.95 11.32 -7.55
N SER A 143 6.01 10.52 -8.06
CA SER A 143 5.48 10.75 -9.41
C SER A 143 4.69 12.06 -9.47
N GLU A 144 4.56 12.68 -10.64
CA GLU A 144 3.77 13.91 -10.82
C GLU A 144 2.31 13.74 -10.34
N THR A 145 1.71 12.58 -10.64
CA THR A 145 0.37 12.24 -10.15
C THR A 145 0.30 12.28 -8.62
N PHE A 146 1.25 11.63 -7.93
CA PHE A 146 1.24 11.60 -6.47
C PHE A 146 1.64 12.95 -5.85
N ALA A 147 2.51 13.71 -6.51
CA ALA A 147 2.88 15.07 -6.10
C ALA A 147 1.66 16.00 -6.02
N ALA A 148 0.69 15.86 -6.94
CA ALA A 148 -0.59 16.55 -6.84
C ALA A 148 -1.46 16.00 -5.69
N LEU A 149 -1.60 14.67 -5.59
CA LEU A 149 -2.45 14.04 -4.58
C LEU A 149 -2.00 14.30 -3.14
N ARG A 150 -0.69 14.33 -2.86
CA ARG A 150 -0.15 14.64 -1.52
C ARG A 150 -0.45 16.07 -1.08
N GLN A 151 -0.69 16.98 -2.03
CA GLN A 151 -1.16 18.35 -1.79
C GLN A 151 -2.70 18.44 -1.76
N GLY A 152 -3.40 17.32 -1.91
CA GLY A 152 -4.85 17.28 -2.00
C GLY A 152 -5.38 17.90 -3.30
N LEU A 153 -4.59 17.91 -4.37
CA LEU A 153 -4.97 18.46 -5.67
C LEU A 153 -5.26 17.34 -6.67
N ALA A 154 -6.15 17.62 -7.62
CA ALA A 154 -6.43 16.71 -8.73
C ALA A 154 -5.21 16.65 -9.67
N PRO A 155 -4.71 15.45 -10.02
CA PRO A 155 -3.69 15.30 -11.05
C PRO A 155 -4.17 15.83 -12.40
N THR A 156 -3.31 16.58 -13.09
CA THR A 156 -3.59 17.10 -14.44
C THR A 156 -3.84 15.96 -15.41
N GLY A 157 -4.87 16.08 -16.26
CA GLY A 157 -5.18 15.10 -17.30
C GLY A 157 -5.79 13.79 -16.78
N SER A 158 -6.23 13.73 -15.52
CA SER A 158 -6.92 12.57 -14.95
C SER A 158 -8.42 12.78 -14.90
N ASP A 159 -9.17 11.95 -15.63
CA ASP A 159 -10.64 11.96 -15.63
C ASP A 159 -11.24 11.71 -14.23
N PHE A 160 -10.53 10.95 -13.38
CA PHE A 160 -10.92 10.63 -12.00
C PHE A 160 -10.14 11.43 -10.95
N GLY A 161 -9.31 12.39 -11.37
CA GLY A 161 -8.36 13.08 -10.50
C GLY A 161 -9.02 13.88 -9.38
N THR A 162 -10.17 14.50 -9.65
CA THR A 162 -10.93 15.28 -8.66
C THR A 162 -11.48 14.41 -7.53
N GLU A 163 -12.09 13.27 -7.88
CA GLU A 163 -12.62 12.31 -6.91
C GLU A 163 -11.49 11.69 -6.08
N GLN A 164 -10.39 11.34 -6.74
CA GLN A 164 -9.21 10.80 -6.06
C GLN A 164 -8.62 11.81 -5.07
N ALA A 165 -8.47 13.07 -5.47
CA ALA A 165 -7.99 14.12 -4.57
C ALA A 165 -8.96 14.35 -3.40
N ALA A 166 -10.27 14.33 -3.63
CA ALA A 166 -11.27 14.42 -2.58
C ALA A 166 -11.16 13.25 -1.59
N TYR A 167 -11.00 12.03 -2.10
CA TYR A 167 -10.78 10.84 -1.28
C TYR A 167 -9.51 10.97 -0.42
N TYR A 168 -8.40 11.43 -1.00
CA TYR A 168 -7.15 11.64 -0.26
C TYR A 168 -7.32 12.66 0.87
N ARG A 169 -7.94 13.81 0.60
CA ARG A 169 -8.23 14.84 1.61
C ARG A 169 -9.11 14.32 2.73
N ALA A 170 -10.07 13.45 2.42
CA ALA A 170 -11.00 12.92 3.40
C ALA A 170 -10.45 11.74 4.20
N HIS A 171 -9.61 10.89 3.60
CA HIS A 171 -9.35 9.55 4.14
C HIS A 171 -7.88 9.20 4.32
N VAL A 172 -6.94 9.80 3.59
CA VAL A 172 -5.51 9.44 3.64
C VAL A 172 -4.70 10.52 4.34
N LEU A 173 -4.78 11.77 3.86
CA LEU A 173 -3.98 12.88 4.38
C LEU A 173 -4.21 13.15 5.88
N PRO A 174 -5.46 13.14 6.41
CA PRO A 174 -5.68 13.40 7.83
C PRO A 174 -4.98 12.38 8.75
N VAL A 175 -4.84 11.12 8.31
CA VAL A 175 -4.15 10.07 9.08
C VAL A 175 -2.65 10.36 9.14
N LEU A 176 -2.06 10.87 8.05
CA LEU A 176 -0.65 11.22 7.97
C LEU A 176 -0.33 12.51 8.74
N ASP A 177 -1.21 13.51 8.64
CA ASP A 177 -1.05 14.79 9.34
C ASP A 177 -1.06 14.59 10.88
N GLN A 178 -1.88 13.66 11.39
CA GLN A 178 -1.93 13.32 12.81
C GLN A 178 -0.61 12.75 13.35
N LEU A 179 0.18 12.08 12.51
CA LEU A 179 1.50 11.56 12.87
C LEU A 179 2.62 12.59 12.68
N GLY A 180 2.31 13.81 12.23
CA GLY A 180 3.30 14.86 11.99
C GLY A 180 4.19 14.60 10.77
N VAL A 181 3.78 13.71 9.85
CA VAL A 181 4.53 13.45 8.61
C VAL A 181 4.36 14.63 7.66
N SER A 182 5.46 15.24 7.24
CA SER A 182 5.43 16.32 6.26
C SER A 182 4.89 15.81 4.92
N ARG A 183 3.88 16.49 4.37
CA ARG A 183 3.34 16.14 3.05
C ARG A 183 4.39 16.26 1.94
N ASP A 184 5.37 17.14 2.10
CA ASP A 184 6.43 17.35 1.12
C ASP A 184 7.49 16.25 1.11
N SER A 185 7.60 15.46 2.18
CA SER A 185 8.48 14.28 2.21
C SER A 185 7.83 13.02 1.65
N LEU A 186 6.49 13.01 1.46
CA LEU A 186 5.76 11.84 0.97
C LEU A 186 6.15 11.52 -0.48
N ILE A 187 6.58 10.29 -0.71
CA ILE A 187 6.91 9.72 -2.02
C ILE A 187 5.72 8.96 -2.59
N LEU A 188 5.04 8.21 -1.72
CA LEU A 188 3.84 7.45 -2.06
C LEU A 188 3.02 7.20 -0.78
N ALA A 189 1.70 7.23 -0.89
CA ALA A 189 0.79 6.84 0.19
C ALA A 189 -0.51 6.31 -0.41
N TRP A 190 -1.12 5.35 0.26
CA TRP A 190 -2.40 4.76 -0.15
C TRP A 190 -3.03 4.05 1.05
N ASP A 191 -4.26 3.56 0.89
CA ASP A 191 -4.91 2.76 1.90
C ASP A 191 -5.47 1.44 1.37
N PHE A 192 -5.69 0.50 2.27
CA PHE A 192 -6.34 -0.78 1.98
C PHE A 192 -7.20 -1.23 3.15
N THR A 193 -8.15 -2.14 2.90
CA THR A 193 -9.01 -2.69 3.96
C THR A 193 -8.93 -4.22 4.00
N THR A 194 -8.69 -4.75 5.20
CA THR A 194 -8.62 -6.19 5.44
C THR A 194 -9.98 -6.87 5.42
N GLY A 195 -9.96 -8.19 5.23
CA GLY A 195 -11.13 -9.06 5.28
C GLY A 195 -11.92 -8.95 6.59
N ALA A 196 -13.26 -8.84 6.51
CA ALA A 196 -14.13 -8.77 7.69
C ALA A 196 -14.50 -10.16 8.29
N ASN A 197 -14.57 -11.22 7.48
CA ASN A 197 -15.05 -12.55 7.91
C ASN A 197 -14.03 -13.67 7.63
N LEU A 198 -14.05 -14.71 8.47
CA LEU A 198 -13.68 -16.07 8.05
C LEU A 198 -14.97 -16.71 7.56
N GLY A 199 -15.00 -17.18 6.32
CA GLY A 199 -16.00 -18.18 5.93
C GLY A 199 -15.76 -19.48 6.67
#